data_AF-B0DSW5-F1
#
_entry.id   AF-B0DSW5-F1
#
_cell.length_a   1.000
_cell.length_b   1.000
_cell.length_c   1.000
_cell.angle_alpha   90.00
_cell.angle_beta   90.00
_cell.angle_gamma   90.00
#
_symmetry.space_group_name_H-M   'P 1'
#
loop_
_entity.id
_entity.type
_entity.pdbx_description
1 polymer ?
#
loop_
_entity_poly.entity_id
_entity_poly.type
_entity_poly.pdbx_seq_one_letter_code
_entity_poly.pdbx_strand_id
1 'polypeptide(L)'
;MWDVPQPQGIPDIDACPRLELQDNVSDFTDTLKSIYDSFHFDNLPPNADLTTLLTFLSGILRITTKYNMQQLRNKCIALLCQKFPSTLSGCDAVIAEQYQYTPSTIVRLIPLARENNIPEVLPWAYYICTQMSIPDLLANPVLSWQDKALCLAGKERLREARKTTTHPFLLDLTRSLQCSGGTCATGLRRPTANWRESEDQRSLPHPIVPYRDWTALGTCTRCTAVYEAQRRVEREKV
;
A
#
# COMPACT_ATOMS: atom_id res chain seq x y z
N MET A 1 -43.82 24.41 13.88
CA MET A 1 -43.35 24.62 12.51
C MET A 1 -42.04 25.37 12.63
N TRP A 2 -40.92 24.71 12.32
CA TRP A 2 -39.58 25.29 12.50
C TRP A 2 -39.18 25.93 11.18
N ASP A 3 -39.56 27.19 10.96
CA ASP A 3 -39.06 27.95 9.82
C ASP A 3 -37.66 28.46 10.15
N VAL A 4 -36.68 27.83 9.50
CA VAL A 4 -35.31 28.32 9.49
C VAL A 4 -35.29 29.55 8.57
N PRO A 5 -34.92 30.75 9.07
CA PRO A 5 -34.93 31.95 8.25
C PRO A 5 -33.96 31.78 7.06
N GLN A 6 -34.50 31.90 5.85
CA GLN A 6 -33.69 31.79 4.63
C GLN A 6 -33.01 33.13 4.32
N PRO A 7 -31.76 33.11 3.82
CA PRO A 7 -31.07 34.30 3.35
C PRO A 7 -31.90 35.03 2.26
N GLN A 8 -32.01 36.35 2.37
CA GLN A 8 -32.69 37.16 1.36
C GLN A 8 -31.86 37.20 0.07
N GLY A 9 -32.51 37.08 -1.09
CA GLY A 9 -31.86 37.19 -2.40
C GLY A 9 -31.27 35.89 -2.96
N ILE A 10 -31.62 34.73 -2.42
CA ILE A 10 -31.30 33.44 -3.05
C ILE A 10 -32.18 33.28 -4.30
N PRO A 11 -31.61 32.98 -5.48
CA PRO A 11 -32.40 32.66 -6.66
C PRO A 11 -33.31 31.46 -6.36
N ASP A 12 -34.58 31.52 -6.75
CA ASP A 12 -35.54 30.46 -6.55
C ASP A 12 -36.00 29.86 -7.88
N ILE A 13 -36.50 28.63 -7.81
CA ILE A 13 -37.24 27.97 -8.89
C ILE A 13 -38.53 27.49 -8.26
N ASP A 14 -39.69 27.98 -8.73
CA ASP A 14 -41.01 27.61 -8.21
C ASP A 14 -41.13 27.74 -6.68
N ALA A 15 -40.67 28.88 -6.13
CA ALA A 15 -40.62 29.16 -4.69
C ALA A 15 -39.73 28.21 -3.86
N CYS A 16 -38.90 27.38 -4.50
CA CYS A 16 -37.87 26.59 -3.84
C CYS A 16 -36.51 27.29 -3.96
N PRO A 17 -35.76 27.45 -2.85
CA PRO A 17 -34.43 28.04 -2.89
C PRO A 17 -33.50 27.18 -3.77
N ARG A 18 -32.81 27.82 -4.71
CA ARG A 18 -31.83 27.17 -5.57
C ARG A 18 -30.44 27.31 -4.97
N LEU A 19 -29.75 26.19 -4.82
CA LEU A 19 -28.33 26.15 -4.47
C LEU A 19 -27.53 25.66 -5.69
N GLU A 20 -26.62 26.50 -6.17
CA GLU A 20 -25.69 26.11 -7.23
C GLU A 20 -24.46 25.45 -6.60
N LEU A 21 -24.22 24.19 -6.96
CA LEU A 21 -23.09 23.41 -6.48
C LEU A 21 -22.01 23.36 -7.57
N GLN A 22 -20.75 23.55 -7.16
CA GLN A 22 -19.59 23.44 -8.06
C GLN A 22 -19.06 21.99 -8.18
N ASP A 23 -19.76 21.04 -7.57
CA ASP A 23 -19.34 19.64 -7.52
C ASP A 23 -19.67 18.89 -8.81
N ASN A 24 -18.96 17.79 -9.04
CA ASN A 24 -19.29 16.90 -10.14
C ASN A 24 -20.67 16.26 -9.89
N VAL A 25 -21.54 16.33 -10.90
CA VAL A 25 -22.90 15.79 -10.87
C VAL A 25 -22.90 14.29 -10.53
N SER A 26 -21.97 13.50 -11.07
CA SER A 26 -21.90 12.06 -10.77
C SER A 26 -21.55 11.80 -9.31
N ASP A 27 -20.52 12.48 -8.81
CA ASP A 27 -20.01 12.29 -7.44
C ASP A 27 -21.08 12.70 -6.41
N PHE A 28 -21.77 13.81 -6.66
CA PHE A 28 -22.85 14.27 -5.82
C PHE A 28 -24.07 13.34 -5.89
N THR A 29 -24.43 12.88 -7.09
CA THR A 29 -25.55 11.94 -7.28
C THR A 29 -25.32 10.63 -6.54
N ASP A 30 -24.13 10.04 -6.65
CA ASP A 30 -23.81 8.79 -5.95
C ASP A 30 -23.75 8.99 -4.44
N THR A 31 -23.29 10.16 -3.98
CA THR A 31 -23.39 10.52 -2.55
C THR A 31 -24.84 10.62 -2.09
N LEU A 32 -25.73 11.28 -2.85
CA LEU A 32 -27.15 11.34 -2.51
C LEU A 32 -27.79 9.95 -2.49
N LYS A 33 -27.51 9.10 -3.48
CA LYS A 33 -27.97 7.70 -3.45
C LYS A 33 -27.50 6.99 -2.18
N SER A 34 -26.24 7.17 -1.78
CA SER A 34 -25.72 6.56 -0.56
C SER A 34 -26.37 7.04 0.74
N ILE A 35 -27.02 8.22 0.72
CA ILE A 35 -27.77 8.79 1.85
C ILE A 35 -29.21 8.28 1.85
N TYR A 36 -29.88 8.28 0.69
CA TYR A 36 -31.30 7.96 0.57
C TYR A 36 -31.59 6.47 0.39
N ASP A 37 -30.64 5.71 -0.17
CA ASP A 37 -30.74 4.27 -0.36
C ASP A 37 -29.79 3.54 0.59
N SER A 38 -30.36 2.94 1.64
CA SER A 38 -29.63 2.14 2.63
C SER A 38 -28.86 0.97 2.01
N PHE A 39 -29.30 0.47 0.84
CA PHE A 39 -28.70 -0.65 0.11
C PHE A 39 -27.72 -0.19 -0.98
N HIS A 40 -27.42 1.12 -1.08
CA HIS A 40 -26.56 1.63 -2.14
C HIS A 40 -25.17 0.96 -2.16
N PHE A 41 -24.63 0.66 -0.96
CA PHE A 41 -23.34 -0.03 -0.81
C PHE A 41 -23.41 -1.53 -1.16
N ASP A 42 -24.59 -2.13 -1.20
CA ASP A 42 -24.77 -3.53 -1.58
C ASP A 42 -24.63 -3.74 -3.10
N ASN A 43 -24.67 -2.64 -3.87
CA ASN A 43 -24.30 -2.64 -5.28
C ASN A 43 -22.80 -2.89 -5.49
N LEU A 44 -21.97 -2.74 -4.45
CA LEU A 44 -20.56 -3.10 -4.50
C LEU A 44 -20.43 -4.63 -4.32
N PRO A 45 -19.86 -5.36 -5.30
CA PRO A 45 -19.66 -6.80 -5.17
C PRO A 45 -18.83 -7.14 -3.92
N PRO A 46 -19.15 -8.21 -3.17
CA PRO A 46 -18.42 -8.58 -1.96
C PRO A 46 -16.93 -8.85 -2.23
N ASN A 47 -16.62 -9.36 -3.43
CA ASN A 47 -15.26 -9.61 -3.91
C ASN A 47 -14.78 -8.58 -4.93
N ALA A 48 -15.30 -7.35 -4.88
CA ALA A 48 -14.86 -6.28 -5.77
C ALA A 48 -13.34 -6.10 -5.70
N ASP A 49 -12.74 -5.96 -6.88
CA ASP A 49 -11.33 -5.61 -6.99
C ASP A 49 -11.10 -4.17 -6.52
N LEU A 50 -9.83 -3.82 -6.27
CA LEU A 50 -9.50 -2.49 -5.77
C LEU A 50 -9.93 -1.39 -6.76
N THR A 51 -9.92 -1.66 -8.07
CA THR A 51 -10.27 -0.66 -9.09
C THR A 51 -11.75 -0.32 -9.04
N THR A 52 -12.62 -1.34 -8.95
CA THR A 52 -14.07 -1.14 -8.78
C THR A 52 -14.35 -0.42 -7.47
N LEU A 53 -13.70 -0.84 -6.37
CA LEU A 53 -13.86 -0.20 -5.07
C LEU A 53 -13.48 1.28 -5.11
N LEU A 54 -12.30 1.63 -5.66
CA LEU A 54 -11.87 3.03 -5.77
C LEU A 54 -12.78 3.86 -6.65
N THR A 55 -13.25 3.29 -7.77
CA THR A 55 -14.14 4.00 -8.68
C THR A 55 -15.45 4.32 -7.97
N PHE A 56 -16.04 3.35 -7.27
CA PHE A 56 -17.26 3.52 -6.48
C PHE A 56 -17.10 4.53 -5.34
N LEU A 57 -16.01 4.45 -4.56
CA LEU A 57 -15.83 5.28 -3.38
C LEU A 57 -15.31 6.69 -3.68
N SER A 58 -14.64 6.93 -4.81
CA SER A 58 -13.92 8.19 -5.05
C SER A 58 -14.79 9.44 -5.00
N GLY A 59 -15.94 9.42 -5.68
CA GLY A 59 -16.89 10.54 -5.66
C GLY A 59 -17.50 10.74 -4.27
N ILE A 60 -17.94 9.64 -3.64
CA ILE A 60 -18.52 9.67 -2.29
C ILE A 60 -17.53 10.23 -1.27
N LEU A 61 -16.26 9.82 -1.33
CA LEU A 61 -15.22 10.33 -0.43
C LEU A 61 -14.99 11.83 -0.58
N ARG A 62 -14.96 12.35 -1.82
CA ARG A 62 -14.75 13.79 -2.09
C ARG A 62 -15.88 14.63 -1.52
N ILE A 63 -17.13 14.27 -1.80
CA ILE A 63 -18.30 15.00 -1.31
C ILE A 63 -18.40 14.89 0.22
N THR A 64 -18.26 13.68 0.77
CA THR A 64 -18.35 13.49 2.22
C THR A 64 -17.23 14.19 2.99
N THR A 65 -16.04 14.33 2.40
CA THR A 65 -14.96 15.14 2.99
C THR A 65 -15.26 16.63 2.88
N LYS A 66 -15.70 17.13 1.72
CA LYS A 66 -16.01 18.54 1.49
C LYS A 66 -17.14 19.06 2.40
N TYR A 67 -18.18 18.25 2.58
CA TYR A 67 -19.37 18.61 3.36
C TYR A 67 -19.37 18.03 4.79
N ASN A 68 -18.22 17.52 5.27
CA ASN A 68 -18.03 16.99 6.63
C ASN A 68 -19.09 15.92 7.05
N MET A 69 -19.44 15.02 6.14
CA MET A 69 -20.37 13.92 6.38
C MET A 69 -19.65 12.73 7.03
N GLN A 70 -19.28 12.89 8.30
CA GLN A 70 -18.33 12.00 8.99
C GLN A 70 -18.72 10.52 9.01
N GLN A 71 -19.99 10.20 9.24
CA GLN A 71 -20.45 8.80 9.33
C GLN A 71 -20.26 8.07 8.00
N LEU A 72 -20.68 8.70 6.90
CA LEU A 72 -20.56 8.15 5.56
C LEU A 72 -19.10 8.10 5.10
N ARG A 73 -18.33 9.13 5.42
CA ARG A 73 -16.87 9.17 5.20
C ARG A 73 -16.17 7.99 5.89
N ASN A 74 -16.46 7.77 7.17
CA ASN A 74 -15.83 6.69 7.95
C ASN A 74 -16.21 5.31 7.41
N LYS A 75 -17.45 5.13 6.93
CA LYS A 75 -17.86 3.89 6.24
C LYS A 75 -17.02 3.64 4.98
N CYS A 76 -16.82 4.67 4.15
CA CYS A 76 -15.98 4.55 2.95
C CYS A 76 -14.51 4.25 3.29
N ILE A 77 -13.96 4.91 4.30
CA ILE A 77 -12.58 4.65 4.77
C ILE A 77 -12.45 3.22 5.30
N ALA A 78 -13.42 2.73 6.07
CA ALA A 78 -13.40 1.37 6.58
C ALA A 78 -13.38 0.33 5.44
N LEU A 79 -14.22 0.51 4.41
CA LEU A 79 -14.22 -0.35 3.23
C LEU A 79 -12.89 -0.30 2.47
N LEU A 80 -12.28 0.89 2.36
CA LEU A 80 -10.99 1.05 1.71
C LEU A 80 -9.88 0.34 2.51
N CYS A 81 -9.82 0.55 3.82
CA CYS A 81 -8.83 -0.05 4.71
C CYS A 81 -8.92 -1.58 4.76
N GLN A 82 -10.07 -2.20 4.51
CA GLN A 82 -10.19 -3.66 4.43
C GLN A 82 -9.32 -4.28 3.33
N LYS A 83 -8.97 -3.54 2.28
CA LYS A 83 -8.09 -4.01 1.19
C LYS A 83 -6.59 -3.81 1.49
N PHE A 84 -6.26 -3.20 2.63
CA PHE A 84 -4.90 -2.84 2.98
C PHE A 84 -4.51 -3.40 4.34
N PRO A 85 -3.42 -4.18 4.42
CA PRO A 85 -2.95 -4.68 5.69
C PRO A 85 -2.36 -3.55 6.54
N SER A 86 -2.77 -3.49 7.80
CA SER A 86 -2.20 -2.57 8.80
C SER A 86 -1.24 -3.27 9.78
N THR A 87 -1.14 -4.60 9.70
CA THR A 87 -0.30 -5.44 10.56
C THR A 87 0.60 -6.34 9.72
N LEU A 88 1.75 -6.74 10.28
CA LEU A 88 2.67 -7.67 9.61
C LEU A 88 2.00 -9.01 9.26
N SER A 89 1.12 -9.50 10.13
CA SER A 89 0.31 -10.70 9.87
C SER A 89 -0.66 -10.52 8.70
N GLY A 90 -1.26 -9.34 8.57
CA GLY A 90 -2.08 -8.99 7.41
C GLY A 90 -1.25 -8.96 6.13
N CYS A 91 -0.04 -8.41 6.18
CA CYS A 91 0.89 -8.43 5.04
C CYS A 91 1.19 -9.87 4.60
N ASP A 92 1.43 -10.76 5.56
CA ASP A 92 1.66 -12.18 5.31
C ASP A 92 0.46 -12.86 4.65
N ALA A 93 -0.76 -12.56 5.11
CA ALA A 93 -1.98 -13.09 4.50
C ALA A 93 -2.12 -12.62 3.04
N VAL A 94 -1.94 -11.34 2.77
CA VAL A 94 -2.00 -10.77 1.41
C VAL A 94 -0.96 -11.40 0.48
N ILE A 95 0.27 -11.62 0.98
CA ILE A 95 1.34 -12.30 0.23
C ILE A 95 0.99 -13.78 -0.01
N ALA A 96 0.43 -14.46 0.99
CA ALA A 96 0.04 -15.88 0.90
C ALA A 96 -1.11 -16.10 -0.08
N GLU A 97 -2.09 -15.18 -0.10
CA GLU A 97 -3.22 -15.15 -1.04
C GLU A 97 -2.78 -14.79 -2.47
N GLN A 98 -1.53 -14.37 -2.66
CA GLN A 98 -0.99 -13.90 -3.94
C GLN A 98 -1.84 -12.78 -4.55
N TYR A 99 -2.43 -11.93 -3.70
CA TYR A 99 -3.25 -10.82 -4.17
C TYR A 99 -2.39 -9.83 -4.97
N GLN A 100 -2.73 -9.63 -6.24
CA GLN A 100 -1.99 -8.75 -7.12
C GLN A 100 -2.67 -7.38 -7.18
N TYR A 101 -2.00 -6.38 -6.60
CA TYR A 101 -2.41 -5.00 -6.75
C TYR A 101 -2.08 -4.51 -8.16
N THR A 102 -3.08 -3.94 -8.83
CA THR A 102 -2.87 -3.30 -10.13
C THR A 102 -2.09 -1.99 -9.92
N PRO A 103 -0.91 -1.79 -10.55
CA PRO A 103 -0.08 -0.61 -10.31
C PRO A 103 -0.79 0.72 -10.60
N SER A 104 -1.58 0.78 -11.68
CA SER A 104 -2.35 1.98 -12.06
C SER A 104 -3.37 2.37 -10.99
N THR A 105 -3.99 1.38 -10.33
CA THR A 105 -4.98 1.58 -9.27
C THR A 105 -4.34 2.11 -8.00
N ILE A 106 -3.19 1.57 -7.59
CA ILE A 106 -2.43 2.07 -6.42
C ILE A 106 -1.93 3.49 -6.63
N VAL A 107 -1.45 3.78 -7.84
CA VAL A 107 -1.01 5.14 -8.17
C VAL A 107 -2.15 6.15 -8.09
N ARG A 108 -3.38 5.78 -8.51
CA ARG A 108 -4.57 6.63 -8.35
C ARG A 108 -5.02 6.79 -6.90
N LEU A 109 -4.75 5.81 -6.05
CA LEU A 109 -5.10 5.85 -4.63
C LEU A 109 -4.34 6.94 -3.86
N ILE A 110 -3.04 7.12 -4.13
CA ILE A 110 -2.20 8.08 -3.40
C ILE A 110 -2.77 9.51 -3.41
N PRO A 111 -3.04 10.14 -4.57
CA PRO A 111 -3.60 11.48 -4.60
C PRO A 111 -5.00 11.51 -3.98
N LEU A 112 -5.83 10.50 -4.21
CA LEU A 112 -7.17 10.41 -3.61
C LEU A 112 -7.10 10.37 -2.08
N ALA A 113 -6.20 9.60 -1.51
CA ALA A 113 -5.99 9.51 -0.07
C ALA A 113 -5.48 10.83 0.51
N ARG A 114 -4.60 11.54 -0.22
CA ARG A 114 -4.13 12.87 0.19
C ARG A 114 -5.23 13.93 0.10
N GLU A 115 -5.99 13.96 -0.99
CA GLU A 115 -7.13 14.88 -1.18
C GLU A 115 -8.19 14.72 -0.08
N ASN A 116 -8.42 13.50 0.39
CA ASN A 116 -9.48 13.18 1.35
C ASN A 116 -8.98 13.00 2.80
N ASN A 117 -7.71 13.30 3.08
CA ASN A 117 -7.06 13.13 4.40
C ASN A 117 -7.23 11.70 4.98
N ILE A 118 -6.82 10.70 4.20
CA ILE A 118 -6.87 9.26 4.57
C ILE A 118 -5.41 8.74 4.66
N PRO A 119 -4.65 9.08 5.71
CA PRO A 119 -3.26 8.67 5.82
C PRO A 119 -3.06 7.16 6.03
N GLU A 120 -4.07 6.43 6.49
CA GLU A 120 -3.99 5.02 6.89
C GLU A 120 -3.59 4.09 5.74
N VAL A 121 -4.01 4.42 4.52
CA VAL A 121 -3.75 3.61 3.33
C VAL A 121 -2.44 3.97 2.62
N LEU A 122 -1.85 5.13 2.96
CA LEU A 122 -0.66 5.65 2.29
C LEU A 122 0.59 4.77 2.49
N PRO A 123 0.92 4.27 3.70
CA PRO A 123 2.13 3.46 3.89
C PRO A 123 2.16 2.25 2.97
N TRP A 124 1.04 1.53 2.87
CA TRP A 124 0.95 0.36 2.01
C TRP A 124 0.92 0.72 0.52
N ALA A 125 0.22 1.81 0.14
CA ALA A 125 0.22 2.29 -1.23
C ALA A 125 1.63 2.66 -1.71
N TYR A 126 2.39 3.41 -0.89
CA TYR A 126 3.79 3.73 -1.19
C TYR A 126 4.66 2.48 -1.23
N TYR A 127 4.47 1.54 -0.31
CA TYR A 127 5.17 0.26 -0.32
C TYR A 127 4.94 -0.50 -1.64
N ILE A 128 3.71 -0.58 -2.15
CA ILE A 128 3.45 -1.21 -3.45
C ILE A 128 4.08 -0.41 -4.60
N CYS A 129 4.02 0.93 -4.57
CA CYS A 129 4.71 1.75 -5.59
C CYS A 129 6.23 1.51 -5.62
N THR A 130 6.85 1.12 -4.50
CA THR A 130 8.28 0.75 -4.50
C THR A 130 8.57 -0.50 -5.33
N GLN A 131 7.57 -1.30 -5.70
CA GLN A 131 7.71 -2.49 -6.53
C GLN A 131 7.68 -2.19 -8.04
N MET A 132 7.20 -1.01 -8.42
CA MET A 132 7.20 -0.57 -9.82
C MET A 132 8.62 -0.31 -10.32
N SER A 133 8.88 -0.52 -11.61
CA SER A 133 10.17 -0.14 -12.19
C SER A 133 10.38 1.38 -12.06
N ILE A 134 11.65 1.80 -11.92
CA ILE A 134 12.00 3.22 -11.86
C ILE A 134 11.49 3.99 -13.10
N PRO A 135 11.68 3.51 -14.35
CA PRO A 135 11.16 4.24 -15.51
C PRO A 135 9.63 4.37 -15.49
N ASP A 136 8.89 3.31 -15.11
CA ASP A 136 7.42 3.37 -15.05
C ASP A 136 6.93 4.34 -13.97
N LEU A 137 7.60 4.37 -12.82
CA LEU A 137 7.29 5.29 -11.73
C LEU A 137 7.52 6.76 -12.14
N LEU A 138 8.63 7.04 -12.83
CA LEU A 138 8.99 8.38 -13.30
C LEU A 138 8.08 8.86 -14.43
N ALA A 139 7.75 7.98 -15.37
CA ALA A 139 6.87 8.27 -16.50
C ALA A 139 5.39 8.45 -16.08
N ASN A 140 5.02 8.03 -14.87
CA ASN A 140 3.63 8.09 -14.43
C ASN A 140 3.12 9.55 -14.30
N PRO A 141 2.02 9.93 -14.99
CA PRO A 141 1.52 11.30 -14.96
C PRO A 141 0.64 11.62 -13.74
N VAL A 142 0.14 10.60 -13.04
CA VAL A 142 -0.82 10.75 -11.93
C VAL A 142 -0.13 11.10 -10.62
N LEU A 143 1.08 10.57 -10.40
CA LEU A 143 1.86 10.89 -9.19
C LEU A 143 2.51 12.27 -9.30
N SER A 144 2.41 13.04 -8.21
CA SER A 144 3.17 14.28 -8.08
C SER A 144 4.67 14.00 -8.01
N TRP A 145 5.49 15.00 -8.33
CA TRP A 145 6.95 14.91 -8.16
C TRP A 145 7.35 14.58 -6.71
N GLN A 146 6.59 15.07 -5.73
CA GLN A 146 6.81 14.78 -4.32
C GLN A 146 6.58 13.30 -4.01
N ASP A 147 5.48 12.72 -4.51
CA ASP A 147 5.16 11.31 -4.28
C ASP A 147 6.18 10.39 -4.99
N LYS A 148 6.62 10.78 -6.19
CA LYS A 148 7.71 10.08 -6.91
C LYS A 148 9.01 10.10 -6.10
N ALA A 149 9.39 11.26 -5.56
CA ALA A 149 10.59 11.38 -4.73
C ALA A 149 10.48 10.54 -3.45
N LEU A 150 9.31 10.54 -2.80
CA LEU A 150 9.03 9.70 -1.63
C LEU A 150 9.14 8.20 -1.96
N CYS A 151 8.57 7.76 -3.07
CA CYS A 151 8.70 6.37 -3.55
C CYS A 151 10.17 5.99 -3.79
N LEU A 152 10.96 6.85 -4.43
CA LEU A 152 12.38 6.59 -4.70
C LEU A 152 13.21 6.54 -3.41
N ALA A 153 13.00 7.48 -2.49
CA ALA A 153 13.65 7.47 -1.19
C ALA A 153 13.24 6.23 -0.36
N GLY A 154 11.97 5.85 -0.42
CA GLY A 154 11.43 4.64 0.17
C GLY A 154 12.09 3.38 -0.39
N LYS A 155 12.23 3.27 -1.71
CA LYS A 155 12.94 2.16 -2.38
C LYS A 155 14.36 2.01 -1.84
N GLU A 156 15.12 3.10 -1.73
CA GLU A 156 16.49 3.03 -1.22
C GLU A 156 16.54 2.66 0.26
N ARG A 157 15.64 3.20 1.09
CA ARG A 157 15.55 2.83 2.52
C ARG A 157 15.16 1.37 2.73
N LEU A 158 14.17 0.87 1.99
CA LEU A 158 13.75 -0.53 2.06
C LEU A 158 14.87 -1.47 1.60
N ARG A 159 15.62 -1.06 0.57
CA ARG A 159 16.79 -1.78 0.10
C ARG A 159 17.88 -1.82 1.17
N GLU A 160 18.13 -0.71 1.86
CA GLU A 160 19.12 -0.69 2.93
C GLU A 160 18.68 -1.54 4.12
N ALA A 161 17.43 -1.39 4.58
CA ALA A 161 16.85 -2.23 5.63
C ALA A 161 16.91 -3.73 5.28
N ARG A 162 16.68 -4.08 4.00
CA ARG A 162 16.82 -5.46 3.55
C ARG A 162 18.25 -5.97 3.73
N LYS A 163 19.26 -5.19 3.35
CA LYS A 163 20.67 -5.56 3.46
C LYS A 163 21.13 -5.65 4.91
N THR A 164 20.78 -4.67 5.74
CA THR A 164 21.32 -4.54 7.09
C THR A 164 20.56 -5.36 8.11
N THR A 165 19.23 -5.44 7.97
CA THR A 165 18.35 -5.95 9.02
C THR A 165 17.83 -7.35 8.67
N THR A 166 17.19 -7.52 7.51
CA THR A 166 16.51 -8.79 7.19
C THR A 166 17.44 -9.83 6.55
N HIS A 167 18.41 -9.41 5.75
CA HIS A 167 19.33 -10.29 5.02
C HIS A 167 20.83 -9.95 5.23
N PRO A 168 21.29 -9.65 6.46
CA PRO A 168 22.70 -9.35 6.70
C PRO A 168 23.60 -10.54 6.32
N PHE A 169 23.08 -11.76 6.44
CA PHE A 169 23.77 -13.00 6.05
C PHE A 169 24.13 -13.08 4.57
N LEU A 170 23.56 -12.25 3.69
CA LEU A 170 23.96 -12.19 2.28
C LEU A 170 25.28 -11.45 2.07
N LEU A 171 25.63 -10.55 2.98
CA LEU A 171 26.82 -9.71 2.90
C LEU A 171 27.90 -10.18 3.88
N ASP A 172 27.50 -10.63 5.07
CA ASP A 172 28.40 -11.09 6.12
C ASP A 172 27.90 -12.42 6.69
N LEU A 173 28.41 -13.53 6.12
CA LEU A 173 28.11 -14.87 6.61
C LEU A 173 28.92 -15.16 7.87
N THR A 174 28.23 -15.30 9.00
CA THR A 174 28.83 -15.66 10.29
C THR A 174 28.60 -17.14 10.63
N ARG A 175 29.69 -17.87 10.86
CA ARG A 175 29.60 -19.31 11.19
C ARG A 175 28.91 -19.52 12.54
N SER A 176 27.89 -20.37 12.57
CA SER A 176 27.27 -20.76 13.85
C SER A 176 28.20 -21.63 14.69
N LEU A 177 28.14 -21.44 16.02
CA LEU A 177 28.94 -22.22 16.98
C LEU A 177 28.64 -23.74 16.93
N GLN A 178 27.47 -24.11 16.41
CA GLN A 178 27.00 -25.49 16.29
C GLN A 178 27.24 -26.11 14.90
N CYS A 179 28.03 -25.43 14.05
CA CYS A 179 28.30 -25.84 12.68
C CYS A 179 29.14 -27.12 12.61
N SER A 180 28.56 -28.20 12.07
CA SER A 180 29.20 -29.52 11.93
C SER A 180 30.05 -29.67 10.66
N GLY A 181 29.98 -28.73 9.71
CA GLY A 181 30.69 -28.82 8.42
C GLY A 181 31.88 -27.87 8.33
N GLY A 182 33.06 -28.38 7.97
CA GLY A 182 34.26 -27.57 7.72
C GLY A 182 34.19 -26.68 6.46
N THR A 183 33.28 -26.98 5.54
CA THR A 183 33.10 -26.27 4.26
C THR A 183 32.32 -24.97 4.38
N CYS A 184 31.57 -24.76 5.47
CA CYS A 184 30.88 -23.49 5.73
C CYS A 184 31.86 -22.34 5.97
N ALA A 185 33.13 -22.63 6.30
CA ALA A 185 34.18 -21.63 6.51
C ALA A 185 35.00 -21.30 5.24
N THR A 186 35.18 -22.25 4.32
CA THR A 186 35.97 -22.03 3.09
C THR A 186 35.19 -21.37 1.96
N GLY A 187 33.86 -21.31 2.06
CA GLY A 187 32.98 -20.52 1.18
C GLY A 187 32.92 -19.01 1.51
N LEU A 188 33.53 -18.57 2.63
CA LEU A 188 33.47 -17.21 3.20
C LEU A 188 34.12 -16.09 2.33
N ARG A 189 34.52 -16.40 1.09
CA ARG A 189 35.16 -15.45 0.16
C ARG A 189 34.54 -15.42 -1.23
N ARG A 190 33.32 -15.94 -1.40
CA ARG A 190 32.51 -15.57 -2.55
C ARG A 190 31.36 -14.74 -2.02
N PRO A 191 31.22 -13.47 -2.42
CA PRO A 191 29.88 -12.91 -2.54
C PRO A 191 29.15 -13.88 -3.49
N THR A 192 28.45 -14.87 -2.93
CA THR A 192 27.77 -15.89 -3.75
C THR A 192 26.63 -15.29 -4.52
N ALA A 193 26.16 -14.09 -4.13
CA ALA A 193 25.43 -13.22 -5.01
C ALA A 193 26.37 -12.78 -6.14
N ASN A 194 26.32 -13.48 -7.27
CA ASN A 194 26.77 -12.93 -8.54
C ASN A 194 26.24 -11.49 -8.65
N TRP A 195 27.01 -10.55 -9.20
CA TRP A 195 26.53 -9.16 -9.39
C TRP A 195 25.11 -9.11 -9.97
N ARG A 196 24.75 -10.08 -10.83
CA ARG A 196 23.40 -10.31 -11.37
C ARG A 196 22.34 -10.63 -10.30
N GLU A 197 22.62 -11.53 -9.36
CA GLU A 197 21.71 -11.83 -8.25
C GLU A 197 21.57 -10.62 -7.32
N SER A 198 22.65 -9.88 -7.10
CA SER A 198 22.60 -8.61 -6.38
C SER A 198 21.79 -7.55 -7.13
N GLU A 199 21.76 -7.57 -8.46
CA GLU A 199 20.94 -6.69 -9.32
C GLU A 199 19.47 -7.13 -9.40
N ASP A 200 19.19 -8.43 -9.48
CA ASP A 200 17.83 -8.98 -9.37
C ASP A 200 17.24 -8.70 -7.98
N GLN A 201 18.08 -8.68 -6.94
CA GLN A 201 17.64 -8.21 -5.62
C GLN A 201 17.38 -6.69 -5.58
N ARG A 202 17.97 -5.87 -6.48
CA ARG A 202 17.64 -4.45 -6.63
C ARG A 202 16.29 -4.25 -7.32
N SER A 203 15.90 -5.15 -8.22
CA SER A 203 14.61 -5.06 -8.92
C SER A 203 13.44 -5.40 -7.99
N LEU A 204 13.68 -6.16 -6.92
CA LEU A 204 12.68 -6.58 -5.93
C LEU A 204 13.00 -6.03 -4.51
N PRO A 205 12.68 -4.77 -4.19
CA PRO A 205 12.87 -4.18 -2.87
C PRO A 205 11.79 -4.68 -1.89
N HIS A 206 11.81 -5.98 -1.56
CA HIS A 206 10.92 -6.57 -0.57
C HIS A 206 11.69 -6.98 0.68
N PRO A 207 11.79 -6.12 1.71
CA PRO A 207 12.32 -6.55 2.99
C PRO A 207 11.38 -7.55 3.69
N ILE A 208 10.08 -7.48 3.45
CA ILE A 208 9.07 -8.29 4.16
C ILE A 208 9.00 -9.73 3.61
N VAL A 209 9.33 -9.97 2.34
CA VAL A 209 9.14 -11.28 1.68
C VAL A 209 10.16 -12.32 2.18
N PRO A 210 9.77 -13.61 2.33
CA PRO A 210 10.70 -14.70 2.62
C PRO A 210 11.81 -14.83 1.60
N TYR A 211 13.06 -14.92 2.10
CA TYR A 211 14.16 -15.44 1.30
C TYR A 211 13.86 -16.90 0.97
N ARG A 212 13.89 -17.27 -0.31
CA ARG A 212 13.53 -18.63 -0.78
C ARG A 212 14.77 -19.47 -1.10
N ASP A 213 15.86 -18.83 -1.53
CA ASP A 213 17.03 -19.52 -2.11
C ASP A 213 18.10 -19.87 -1.05
N TRP A 214 17.68 -20.54 0.03
CA TRP A 214 18.60 -20.97 1.09
C TRP A 214 19.65 -21.99 0.62
N THR A 215 19.30 -22.79 -0.39
CA THR A 215 20.21 -23.78 -1.00
C THR A 215 21.36 -23.12 -1.75
N ALA A 216 21.15 -21.92 -2.33
CA ALA A 216 22.18 -21.17 -3.04
C ALA A 216 23.29 -20.63 -2.12
N LEU A 217 23.02 -20.51 -0.81
CA LEU A 217 24.02 -20.08 0.17
C LEU A 217 25.12 -21.13 0.39
N GLY A 218 24.92 -22.39 0.01
CA GLY A 218 25.91 -23.45 0.20
C GLY A 218 26.27 -23.73 1.67
N THR A 219 25.38 -23.41 2.60
CA THR A 219 25.59 -23.56 4.05
C THR A 219 24.95 -24.84 4.59
N CYS A 220 25.45 -25.34 5.74
CA CYS A 220 24.86 -26.51 6.40
C CYS A 220 23.52 -26.17 7.05
N THR A 221 22.68 -27.18 7.27
CA THR A 221 21.33 -27.05 7.85
C THR A 221 21.29 -26.37 9.22
N ARG A 222 22.39 -26.46 9.98
CA ARG A 222 22.51 -25.80 11.29
C ARG A 222 22.82 -24.31 11.18
N CYS A 223 23.54 -23.88 10.15
CA CYS A 223 23.77 -22.46 9.91
C CYS A 223 22.53 -21.80 9.31
N THR A 224 21.83 -22.47 8.38
CA THR A 224 20.57 -21.96 7.81
C THR A 224 19.52 -21.73 8.90
N ALA A 225 19.37 -22.67 9.85
CA ALA A 225 18.42 -22.52 10.95
C ALA A 225 18.69 -21.29 11.83
N VAL A 226 19.97 -20.95 12.07
CA VAL A 226 20.35 -19.75 12.84
C VAL A 226 20.01 -18.48 12.06
N TYR A 227 20.31 -18.43 10.76
CA TYR A 227 19.97 -17.28 9.92
C TYR A 227 18.45 -17.09 9.76
N GLU A 228 17.69 -18.18 9.64
CA GLU A 228 16.23 -18.13 9.63
C GLU A 228 15.66 -17.59 10.93
N ALA A 229 16.19 -18.03 12.08
CA ALA A 229 15.76 -17.54 13.39
C ALA A 229 16.09 -16.05 13.58
N GLN A 230 17.31 -15.63 13.24
CA GLN A 230 17.72 -14.23 13.30
C GLN A 230 16.85 -13.36 12.39
N ARG A 231 16.60 -13.80 11.16
CA ARG A 231 15.72 -13.10 10.22
C ARG A 231 14.30 -12.95 10.75
N ARG A 232 13.73 -13.97 11.39
CA ARG A 232 12.37 -13.89 11.98
C ARG A 232 12.28 -12.78 13.03
N VAL A 233 13.27 -12.70 13.91
CA VAL A 233 13.34 -11.65 14.95
C VAL A 233 13.55 -10.27 14.34
N GLU A 234 14.48 -10.13 13.40
CA GLU A 234 14.80 -8.84 12.78
C GLU A 234 13.68 -8.34 11.87
N ARG A 235 12.88 -9.24 11.29
CA ARG A 235 11.71 -8.90 10.47
C ARG A 235 10.63 -8.16 11.26
N GLU A 236 10.48 -8.43 12.55
CA GLU A 236 9.50 -7.73 13.40
C GLU A 236 9.90 -6.27 13.69
N LYS A 237 11.15 -5.89 13.41
CA LYS A 237 11.68 -4.54 13.62
C LYS A 237 11.59 -3.63 12.39
N VAL A 238 11.22 -4.17 11.22
CA VAL A 238 11.14 -3.48 9.92
C VAL A 238 9.71 -3.12 9.59
#